data_AF-A0A9C8HY66-F1
#
_entry.id   AF-A0A9C8HY66-F1
#
_cell.length_a   1.000
_cell.length_b   1.000
_cell.length_c   1.000
_cell.angle_alpha   90.00
_cell.angle_beta   90.00
_cell.angle_gamma   90.00
#
_symmetry.space_group_name_H-M   'P 1'
#
loop_
_entity.id
_entity.type
_entity.pdbx_description
1 polymer ?
#
loop_
_entity_poly.entity_id
_entity_poly.type
_entity_poly.pdbx_seq_one_letter_code
_entity_poly.pdbx_strand_id
1 'polypeptide(L)'
;MDKKLFERVRVFLKDDLENLKDKGALSTRTISKIRGELENLSANILPLVPRGAYDKRMNLKERVSVLLYIDISGFTRMTEKLSKLGREGAEEITKVINSFFSPIINIIIENQGDIINFGGDSIEAVFPMFFASDSDFRFRALR
;
A
#
# COMPACT_ATOMS: atom_id res chain seq x y z
N MET A 1 14.64 -9.64 6.03
CA MET A 1 13.25 -9.90 5.60
C MET A 1 12.36 -9.83 6.82
N ASP A 2 11.44 -8.85 6.88
CA ASP A 2 10.45 -8.78 7.96
C ASP A 2 9.60 -10.06 7.91
N LYS A 3 9.62 -10.86 8.99
CA LYS A 3 8.85 -12.11 9.09
C LYS A 3 7.37 -11.87 8.80
N LYS A 4 6.84 -10.68 9.13
CA LYS A 4 5.45 -10.32 8.84
C LYS A 4 5.20 -10.11 7.35
N LEU A 5 6.16 -9.52 6.63
CA LEU A 5 6.04 -9.30 5.19
C LEU A 5 6.09 -10.62 4.41
N PHE A 6 7.00 -11.52 4.79
CA PHE A 6 7.13 -12.81 4.12
C PHE A 6 5.86 -13.68 4.24
N GLU A 7 5.25 -13.74 5.43
CA GLU A 7 3.99 -14.47 5.61
C GLU A 7 2.82 -13.83 4.82
N ARG A 8 2.83 -12.52 4.58
CA ARG A 8 1.82 -11.83 3.74
C ARG A 8 1.98 -12.18 2.25
N VAL A 9 3.20 -12.20 1.74
CA VAL A 9 3.50 -12.58 0.34
C VAL A 9 3.17 -14.06 0.10
N ARG A 10 3.45 -14.92 1.09
CA ARG A 10 3.33 -16.38 0.99
C ARG A 10 1.94 -16.85 0.56
N VAL A 11 0.89 -16.14 0.97
CA VAL A 11 -0.50 -16.47 0.60
C VAL A 11 -0.75 -16.34 -0.90
N PHE A 12 -0.06 -15.43 -1.58
CA PHE A 12 -0.18 -15.22 -3.04
C PHE A 12 0.70 -16.15 -3.86
N LEU A 13 1.83 -16.57 -3.29
CA LEU A 13 2.84 -17.31 -4.02
C LEU A 13 2.79 -18.82 -3.83
N LYS A 14 1.95 -19.33 -2.92
CA LYS A 14 1.99 -20.73 -2.51
C LYS A 14 1.78 -21.68 -3.70
N ASP A 15 0.77 -21.40 -4.52
CA ASP A 15 0.40 -22.26 -5.65
C ASP A 15 1.39 -22.10 -6.82
N ASP A 16 1.89 -20.88 -7.06
CA ASP A 16 2.84 -20.62 -8.14
C ASP A 16 4.23 -21.19 -7.83
N LEU A 17 4.72 -21.12 -6.58
CA LEU A 17 6.03 -21.64 -6.19
C LEU A 17 6.08 -23.17 -6.16
N GLU A 18 4.98 -23.84 -5.82
CA GLU A 18 4.88 -25.30 -5.86
C GLU A 18 4.87 -25.81 -7.31
N ASN A 19 4.14 -25.13 -8.21
CA ASN A 19 4.10 -25.46 -9.65
C ASN A 19 5.42 -25.24 -10.40
N LEU A 20 6.29 -24.34 -9.91
CA LEU A 20 7.62 -24.09 -10.50
C LEU A 20 8.64 -25.19 -10.18
N LYS A 21 8.38 -26.05 -9.19
CA LYS A 21 9.28 -27.18 -8.85
C LYS A 21 9.11 -28.38 -9.79
N ASP A 22 7.92 -28.58 -10.34
CA ASP A 22 7.59 -29.73 -11.19
C ASP A 22 7.96 -29.54 -12.66
N LYS A 23 8.16 -28.30 -13.13
CA LYS A 23 8.55 -27.99 -14.51
C LYS A 23 10.05 -27.71 -14.58
N GLY A 24 10.85 -28.77 -14.76
CA GLY A 24 12.23 -28.76 -15.25
C GLY A 24 13.07 -27.52 -14.92
N ALA A 25 13.83 -27.59 -13.82
CA ALA A 25 14.91 -26.70 -13.39
C ALA A 25 14.97 -25.33 -14.11
N LEU A 26 14.16 -24.38 -13.66
CA LEU A 26 14.39 -22.97 -13.95
C LEU A 26 15.85 -22.63 -13.61
N SER A 27 16.56 -22.00 -14.54
CA SER A 27 17.95 -21.64 -14.30
C SER A 27 18.08 -20.83 -13.01
N THR A 28 19.15 -21.05 -12.25
CA THR A 28 19.43 -20.30 -11.00
C THR A 28 19.34 -18.78 -11.20
N ARG A 29 19.68 -18.30 -12.41
CA ARG A 29 19.54 -16.90 -12.82
C ARG A 29 18.10 -16.44 -12.93
N THR A 30 17.21 -17.25 -13.49
CA THR A 30 15.77 -16.96 -13.60
C THR A 30 15.12 -16.92 -12.22
N ILE A 31 15.44 -17.88 -11.35
CA ILE A 31 14.93 -17.91 -9.96
C ILE A 31 15.39 -16.67 -9.19
N SER A 32 16.65 -16.24 -9.36
CA SER A 32 17.17 -15.04 -8.71
C SER A 32 16.47 -13.77 -9.20
N LYS A 33 16.13 -13.67 -10.50
CA LYS A 33 15.38 -12.51 -11.03
C LYS A 33 13.97 -12.44 -10.47
N ILE A 34 13.23 -13.56 -10.52
CA ILE A 34 11.87 -13.65 -9.98
C ILE A 34 11.86 -13.29 -8.49
N ARG A 35 12.83 -13.79 -7.72
CA ARG A 35 12.96 -13.44 -6.31
C ARG A 35 13.15 -11.93 -6.11
N GLY A 36 14.04 -11.30 -6.87
CA GLY A 36 14.25 -9.85 -6.79
C GLY A 36 13.01 -9.04 -7.14
N GLU A 37 12.25 -9.45 -8.17
CA GLU A 37 10.99 -8.80 -8.52
C GLU A 37 9.91 -8.98 -7.44
N LEU A 38 9.82 -10.17 -6.84
CA LEU A 38 8.91 -10.42 -5.73
C LEU A 38 9.29 -9.65 -4.47
N GLU A 39 10.58 -9.52 -4.17
CA GLU A 39 11.07 -8.68 -3.08
C GLU A 39 10.69 -7.21 -3.32
N ASN A 40 10.88 -6.72 -4.55
CA ASN A 40 10.50 -5.36 -4.94
C ASN A 40 8.98 -5.14 -4.84
N LEU A 41 8.18 -6.08 -5.34
CA LEU A 41 6.72 -6.05 -5.23
C LEU A 41 6.28 -6.07 -3.76
N SER A 42 6.91 -6.90 -2.94
CA SER A 42 6.63 -7.01 -1.52
C SER A 42 6.94 -5.71 -0.77
N ALA A 43 8.04 -5.05 -1.11
CA ALA A 43 8.46 -3.83 -0.44
C ALA A 43 7.57 -2.62 -0.81
N ASN A 44 7.10 -2.56 -2.06
CA ASN A 44 6.44 -1.35 -2.57
C ASN A 44 4.92 -1.46 -2.70
N ILE A 45 4.38 -2.65 -2.94
CA ILE A 45 2.94 -2.81 -3.20
C ILE A 45 2.21 -3.36 -1.99
N LEU A 46 2.76 -4.36 -1.29
CA LEU A 46 2.06 -4.94 -0.14
C LEU A 46 1.69 -3.96 0.99
N PRO A 47 2.48 -2.92 1.30
CA PRO A 47 2.06 -1.93 2.29
C PRO A 47 0.80 -1.16 1.86
N LEU A 48 0.54 -1.07 0.55
CA LEU A 48 -0.61 -0.38 -0.03
C LEU A 48 -1.83 -1.28 -0.21
N VAL A 49 -1.69 -2.61 -0.05
CA VAL A 49 -2.84 -3.49 -0.14
C VAL A 49 -3.51 -3.59 1.22
N PRO A 50 -4.79 -3.20 1.35
CA PRO A 50 -5.51 -3.29 2.60
C PRO A 50 -5.45 -4.69 3.17
N ARG A 51 -5.14 -4.81 4.47
CA ARG A 51 -5.20 -6.11 5.18
C ARG A 51 -6.57 -6.79 5.01
N GLY A 52 -7.61 -5.96 4.87
CA GLY A 52 -8.96 -6.28 4.37
C GLY A 52 -9.02 -7.31 3.24
N ALA A 53 -8.22 -7.07 2.20
CA ALA A 53 -8.28 -7.80 0.94
C ALA A 53 -7.75 -9.24 1.03
N TYR A 54 -7.03 -9.58 2.09
CA TYR A 54 -6.34 -10.87 2.25
C TYR A 54 -7.02 -11.81 3.23
N ASP A 55 -7.79 -11.26 4.16
CA ASP A 55 -8.47 -12.08 5.14
C ASP A 55 -9.78 -12.62 4.55
N LYS A 56 -9.77 -13.87 4.10
CA LYS A 56 -10.99 -14.57 3.65
C LYS A 56 -12.08 -14.65 4.73
N ARG A 57 -11.76 -14.36 6.00
CA ARG A 57 -12.75 -14.24 7.10
C ARG A 57 -13.39 -12.85 7.16
N MET A 58 -12.89 -11.88 6.41
CA MET A 58 -13.51 -10.57 6.20
C MET A 58 -14.66 -10.64 5.18
N ASN A 59 -15.50 -11.68 5.30
CA ASN A 59 -16.88 -11.62 4.84
C ASN A 59 -17.51 -10.37 5.45
N LEU A 60 -18.19 -9.59 4.59
CA LEU A 60 -18.97 -8.37 4.84
C LEU A 60 -19.63 -8.34 6.23
N LYS A 61 -18.87 -8.00 7.26
CA LYS A 61 -19.35 -7.73 8.61
C LYS A 61 -19.17 -6.25 8.85
N GLU A 62 -20.22 -5.62 9.38
CA GLU A 62 -20.13 -4.26 9.91
C GLU A 62 -18.98 -4.20 10.92
N ARG A 63 -18.08 -3.24 10.73
CA ARG A 63 -16.93 -3.02 11.60
C ARG A 63 -16.84 -1.54 11.95
N VAL A 64 -16.54 -1.28 13.21
CA VAL A 64 -16.17 0.06 13.65
C VAL A 64 -14.74 0.33 13.19
N SER A 65 -14.56 1.46 12.54
CA SER A 65 -13.26 1.93 12.04
C SER A 65 -13.20 3.46 12.09
N VAL A 66 -12.00 4.00 12.01
CA VAL A 66 -11.79 5.42 11.75
C VAL A 66 -11.39 5.60 10.29
N LEU A 67 -12.06 6.50 9.59
CA LEU A 67 -11.69 6.93 8.24
C LEU A 67 -10.86 8.22 8.33
N LEU A 68 -9.71 8.21 7.70
CA LEU A 68 -8.85 9.37 7.49
C LEU A 68 -8.96 9.77 6.01
N TYR A 69 -9.35 11.01 5.76
CA TYR A 69 -9.35 11.63 4.45
C TYR A 69 -8.39 12.82 4.46
N ILE A 70 -7.43 12.83 3.55
CA ILE A 70 -6.42 13.89 3.41
C ILE A 70 -6.47 14.39 1.99
N ASP A 71 -6.54 15.71 1.81
CA ASP A 71 -6.51 16.39 0.51
C ASP A 71 -5.41 17.45 0.47
N ILE A 72 -4.70 17.54 -0.66
CA ILE A 72 -3.68 18.59 -0.86
C ILE A 72 -4.38 19.87 -1.31
N SER A 73 -4.55 20.79 -0.36
CA SER A 73 -5.11 22.11 -0.64
C SER A 73 -4.36 22.83 -1.76
N GLY A 74 -5.11 23.27 -2.79
CA GLY A 74 -4.57 24.03 -3.92
C GLY A 74 -3.85 23.19 -4.98
N PHE A 75 -3.82 21.86 -4.83
CA PHE A 75 -3.20 20.96 -5.79
C PHE A 75 -3.79 21.10 -7.19
N THR A 76 -5.11 21.10 -7.34
CA THR A 76 -5.79 21.24 -8.64
C THR A 76 -5.34 22.51 -9.37
N ARG A 77 -5.26 23.64 -8.66
CA ARG A 77 -4.81 24.91 -9.25
C ARG A 77 -3.33 24.87 -9.65
N MET A 78 -2.49 24.18 -8.86
CA MET A 78 -1.08 24.00 -9.17
C MET A 78 -0.90 23.11 -10.41
N THR A 79 -1.63 21.99 -10.49
CA THR A 79 -1.53 21.05 -11.61
C THR A 79 -2.05 21.66 -12.91
N GLU A 80 -3.13 22.44 -12.89
CA GLU A 80 -3.61 23.18 -14.06
C GLU A 80 -2.57 24.14 -14.63
N LYS A 81 -1.78 24.79 -13.77
CA LYS A 81 -0.70 25.69 -14.19
C LYS A 81 0.48 24.93 -14.75
N LEU A 82 0.95 23.91 -14.03
CA LEU A 82 2.13 23.13 -14.41
C LEU A 82 1.88 22.27 -15.65
N SER A 83 0.66 21.75 -15.84
CA SER A 83 0.31 20.95 -17.02
C SER A 83 0.53 21.68 -18.35
N LYS A 84 0.50 23.02 -18.34
CA LYS A 84 0.77 23.85 -19.53
C LYS A 84 2.24 23.80 -19.98
N LEU A 85 3.15 23.37 -19.10
CA LEU A 85 4.59 23.24 -19.38
C LEU A 85 4.94 21.86 -19.98
N GLY A 86 3.94 21.03 -20.28
CA GLY A 86 4.16 19.70 -20.85
C GLY A 86 4.95 18.79 -19.91
N ARG A 87 6.03 18.18 -20.43
CA ARG A 87 6.79 17.16 -19.70
C ARG A 87 7.41 17.68 -18.40
N GLU A 88 8.01 18.86 -18.42
CA GLU A 88 8.65 19.45 -17.23
C GLU A 88 7.61 19.72 -16.13
N GLY A 89 6.43 20.18 -16.52
CA GLY A 89 5.31 20.36 -15.61
C GLY A 89 4.85 19.07 -14.95
N ALA A 90 4.75 17.98 -15.71
CA ALA A 90 4.40 16.66 -15.19
C ALA A 90 5.44 16.12 -14.20
N GLU A 91 6.73 16.36 -14.45
CA GLU A 91 7.81 15.99 -13.54
C GLU A 91 7.74 16.76 -12.21
N GLU A 92 7.46 18.08 -12.25
CA GLU A 92 7.27 18.89 -11.04
C GLU A 92 6.03 18.48 -10.24
N ILE A 93 4.91 18.21 -10.92
CA ILE A 93 3.70 17.68 -10.26
C ILE A 93 4.04 16.37 -9.53
N THR A 94 4.74 15.46 -10.19
CA THR A 94 5.14 14.17 -9.61
C THR A 94 6.04 14.35 -8.38
N LYS A 95 6.99 15.29 -8.42
CA LYS A 95 7.86 15.60 -7.27
C LYS A 95 7.05 16.11 -6.08
N VAL A 96 6.07 16.99 -6.30
CA VAL A 96 5.21 17.52 -5.22
C VAL A 96 4.32 16.44 -4.64
N ILE A 97 3.69 15.60 -5.47
CA ILE A 97 2.89 14.47 -4.98
C ILE A 97 3.76 13.58 -4.10
N ASN A 98 4.92 13.16 -4.60
CA ASN A 98 5.77 12.22 -3.89
C ASN A 98 6.33 12.81 -2.58
N SER A 99 6.67 14.10 -2.56
CA SER A 99 7.17 14.75 -1.33
C SER A 99 6.09 14.87 -0.25
N PHE A 100 4.82 15.02 -0.65
CA PHE A 100 3.69 15.11 0.28
C PHE A 100 3.18 13.73 0.72
N PHE A 101 2.99 12.80 -0.22
CA PHE A 101 2.41 11.49 0.06
C PHE A 101 3.37 10.53 0.76
N SER A 102 4.65 10.51 0.40
CA SER A 102 5.61 9.56 1.01
C SER A 102 5.62 9.58 2.54
N PRO A 103 5.75 10.74 3.23
CA PRO A 103 5.72 10.77 4.69
C PRO A 103 4.35 10.38 5.27
N ILE A 104 3.25 10.80 4.63
CA ILE A 104 1.89 10.47 5.07
C ILE A 104 1.63 8.96 4.99
N ILE A 105 2.01 8.33 3.88
CA ILE A 105 1.90 6.89 3.67
C ILE A 105 2.65 6.15 4.77
N ASN A 106 3.87 6.57 5.09
CA ASN A 106 4.67 5.95 6.16
C ASN A 106 3.96 6.06 7.52
N ILE A 107 3.45 7.25 7.88
CA ILE A 107 2.72 7.46 9.14
C ILE A 107 1.49 6.56 9.24
N ILE A 108 0.71 6.46 8.15
CA ILE A 108 -0.48 5.60 8.08
C ILE A 108 -0.09 4.13 8.31
N ILE A 109 0.94 3.65 7.61
CA ILE A 109 1.39 2.26 7.71
C ILE A 109 1.93 1.95 9.13
N GLU A 110 2.76 2.83 9.69
CA GLU A 110 3.33 2.71 11.04
C GLU A 110 2.24 2.67 12.11
N ASN A 111 1.19 3.47 11.95
CA ASN A 111 0.02 3.47 12.84
C ASN A 111 -1.02 2.39 12.50
N GLN A 112 -0.66 1.38 11.71
CA GLN A 112 -1.56 0.26 11.38
C GLN A 112 -2.87 0.72 10.72
N GLY A 113 -2.82 1.76 9.91
CA GLY A 113 -3.84 2.13 8.94
C GLY A 113 -3.65 1.36 7.63
N ASP A 114 -4.72 1.25 6.86
CA ASP A 114 -4.74 0.67 5.51
C ASP A 114 -5.15 1.78 4.53
N ILE A 115 -4.35 2.04 3.51
CA ILE A 115 -4.73 2.95 2.43
C ILE A 115 -5.73 2.23 1.53
N ILE A 116 -6.89 2.84 1.31
CA ILE A 116 -8.00 2.22 0.55
C ILE A 116 -8.25 2.90 -0.79
N ASN A 117 -7.83 4.16 -0.96
CA ASN A 117 -7.98 4.87 -2.22
C ASN A 117 -6.96 6.02 -2.35
N PHE A 118 -6.60 6.33 -3.60
CA PHE A 118 -5.85 7.52 -3.99
C PHE A 118 -6.72 8.32 -4.96
N GLY A 119 -7.15 9.52 -4.58
CA GLY A 119 -7.95 10.42 -5.42
C GLY A 119 -7.12 11.26 -6.41
N GLY A 120 -5.82 10.97 -6.54
CA GLY A 120 -4.86 11.78 -7.28
C GLY A 120 -4.20 12.83 -6.37
N ASP A 121 -5.01 13.71 -5.78
CA ASP A 121 -4.59 14.76 -4.83
C ASP A 121 -5.00 14.49 -3.39
N SER A 122 -5.71 13.38 -3.18
CA SER A 122 -6.17 12.93 -1.88
C SER A 122 -5.78 11.48 -1.57
N ILE A 123 -5.69 11.19 -0.28
CA ILE A 123 -5.50 9.86 0.28
C ILE A 123 -6.69 9.54 1.18
N GLU A 124 -7.25 8.34 1.01
CA GLU A 124 -8.20 7.74 1.93
C GLU A 124 -7.54 6.55 2.64
N ALA A 125 -7.60 6.55 3.97
CA ALA A 125 -7.11 5.45 4.79
C ALA A 125 -8.11 5.05 5.86
N VAL A 126 -8.15 3.76 6.17
CA VAL A 126 -8.99 3.21 7.23
C VAL A 126 -8.12 2.63 8.34
N PHE A 127 -8.51 2.91 9.57
CA PHE A 127 -7.92 2.33 10.78
C PHE A 127 -8.97 1.41 11.41
N PRO A 128 -8.96 0.11 11.05
CA PRO A 128 -9.96 -0.82 11.55
C PRO A 128 -9.73 -1.13 13.04
N MET A 129 -10.82 -1.36 13.76
CA MET A 129 -10.77 -1.97 15.09
C MET A 129 -10.61 -3.49 14.91
N PHE A 130 -9.46 -4.04 15.31
CA PHE A 130 -9.19 -5.48 15.14
C PHE A 130 -9.75 -6.33 16.29
N PHE A 131 -9.94 -5.76 17.49
CA PHE A 131 -10.46 -6.48 18.66
C PHE A 131 -11.38 -5.60 19.52
N ALA A 132 -12.36 -6.22 20.20
CA ALA A 132 -13.34 -5.52 21.04
C ALA A 132 -12.74 -4.80 22.28
N SER A 133 -11.50 -5.14 22.67
CA SER A 133 -10.76 -4.48 23.76
C SER A 133 -9.76 -3.42 23.28
N ASP A 134 -9.66 -3.18 21.97
CA ASP A 134 -8.71 -2.24 21.37
C ASP A 134 -9.21 -0.79 21.53
N SER A 135 -9.31 -0.31 22.78
CA SER A 135 -9.83 1.03 23.13
C SER A 135 -9.03 2.17 22.48
N ASP A 136 -7.78 1.90 22.07
CA ASP A 136 -6.86 2.85 21.48
C ASP A 136 -6.98 3.02 19.96
N PHE A 137 -7.84 2.25 19.27
CA PHE A 137 -7.93 2.29 17.80
C PHE A 137 -8.23 3.69 17.26
N ARG A 138 -8.98 4.51 18.02
CA ARG A 138 -9.31 5.90 17.67
C ARG A 138 -8.07 6.80 17.64
N PHE A 139 -7.10 6.56 18.51
CA PHE A 139 -5.89 7.38 18.61
C PHE A 139 -4.86 7.03 17.53
N ARG A 140 -4.96 5.87 16.88
CA ARG A 140 -4.06 5.50 15.77
C ARG A 140 -4.15 6.45 14.58
N ALA A 141 -5.34 6.98 14.29
CA ALA A 141 -5.53 7.97 13.23
C ALA A 141 -5.08 9.39 13.62
N LEU A 142 -4.78 9.63 14.90
CA LEU A 142 -4.49 10.95 15.46
C LEU A 142 -3.03 11.13 15.91
N ARG A 143 -2.17 10.12 15.68
CA ARG A 143 -0.76 10.10 16.09
C ARG A 143 0.19 10.37 14.94
#